data_AF-A0A2A2GYN3-F1
#
_entry.id   AF-A0A2A2GYN3-F1
#
_cell.length_a   1.000
_cell.length_b   1.000
_cell.length_c   1.000
_cell.angle_alpha   90.00
_cell.angle_beta   90.00
_cell.angle_gamma   90.00
#
_symmetry.space_group_name_H-M   'P 1'
#
loop_
_entity.id
_entity.type
_entity.pdbx_description
1 polymer ?
#
loop_
_entity_poly.entity_id
_entity_poly.type
_entity_poly.pdbx_seq_one_letter_code
_entity_poly.pdbx_strand_id
1 'polypeptide(L)'
;MTFVFPRIYSTNYATQNGKFFARRGNIWIQIERYLPCTIGTLNEPLEVTAHRWLNELEQGNIKVKRAIGSTGGIKNSSYKLTNGELRCVKPIDLNINTN
;
A
#
# COMPACT_ATOMS: atom_id res chain seq x y z
N MET A 1 -0.56 20.32 -13.49
CA MET A 1 0.52 19.51 -12.87
C MET A 1 -0.06 18.15 -12.53
N THR A 2 0.46 17.07 -13.12
CA THR A 2 0.08 15.71 -12.76
C THR A 2 0.93 15.29 -11.57
N PHE A 3 0.30 14.98 -10.42
CA PHE A 3 1.03 14.45 -9.27
C PHE A 3 1.52 13.04 -9.62
N VAL A 4 2.84 12.88 -9.73
CA VAL A 4 3.45 11.56 -9.91
C VAL A 4 3.76 11.01 -8.52
N PHE A 5 2.99 10.02 -8.08
CA PHE A 5 3.28 9.31 -6.84
C PHE A 5 4.40 8.30 -7.05
N PRO A 6 5.33 8.17 -6.10
CA PRO A 6 6.40 7.18 -6.18
C PRO A 6 5.82 5.76 -6.13
N ARG A 7 6.55 4.83 -6.77
CA ARG A 7 6.30 3.39 -6.70
C ARG A 7 7.54 2.74 -6.11
N ILE A 8 7.44 2.30 -4.86
CA ILE A 8 8.58 1.75 -4.11
C ILE A 8 8.13 0.42 -3.50
N TYR A 9 8.96 -0.61 -3.66
CA TYR A 9 8.71 -1.96 -3.18
C TYR A 9 9.85 -2.40 -2.26
N SER A 10 9.54 -2.61 -0.99
CA SER A 10 10.43 -3.18 0.02
C SER A 10 10.08 -4.66 0.24
N THR A 11 10.78 -5.30 1.19
CA THR A 11 10.57 -6.69 1.58
C THR A 11 9.15 -6.95 2.05
N ASN A 12 8.64 -6.13 2.98
CA ASN A 12 7.35 -6.34 3.63
C ASN A 12 6.33 -5.23 3.31
N TYR A 13 6.77 -4.07 2.83
CA TYR A 13 5.89 -2.94 2.55
C TYR A 13 6.12 -2.36 1.16
N ALA A 14 5.08 -1.74 0.61
CA ALA A 14 5.15 -1.08 -0.68
C ALA A 14 4.28 0.18 -0.70
N THR A 15 4.59 1.08 -1.63
CA THR A 15 3.77 2.25 -1.94
C THR A 15 3.53 2.35 -3.43
N GLN A 16 2.29 2.65 -3.82
CA GLN A 16 1.89 2.87 -5.21
C GLN A 16 0.66 3.78 -5.26
N ASN A 17 0.65 4.75 -6.17
CA ASN A 17 -0.48 5.65 -6.41
C ASN A 17 -0.95 6.33 -5.10
N GLY A 18 -0.01 6.71 -4.25
CA GLY A 18 -0.26 7.37 -2.96
C GLY A 18 -0.80 6.46 -1.85
N LYS A 19 -0.86 5.14 -2.07
CA LYS A 19 -1.38 4.15 -1.10
C LYS A 19 -0.27 3.25 -0.61
N PHE A 20 -0.36 2.81 0.63
CA PHE A 20 0.56 1.84 1.20
C PHE A 20 -0.04 0.43 1.26
N PHE A 21 0.86 -0.55 1.17
CA PHE A 21 0.52 -1.96 1.15
C PHE A 21 1.47 -2.73 2.07
N ALA A 22 0.94 -3.73 2.75
CA ALA A 22 1.70 -4.71 3.52
C ALA A 22 1.66 -6.06 2.81
N ARG A 23 2.79 -6.74 2.76
CA ARG A 23 2.93 -8.09 2.21
C ARG A 23 2.38 -9.11 3.20
N ARG A 24 1.59 -10.05 2.68
CA ARG A 24 1.06 -11.21 3.40
C ARG A 24 1.27 -12.44 2.52
N GLY A 25 2.39 -13.13 2.70
CA GLY A 25 2.81 -14.21 1.82
C GLY A 25 3.01 -13.73 0.38
N ASN A 26 2.20 -14.24 -0.55
CA ASN A 26 2.27 -13.93 -1.98
C ASN A 26 1.31 -12.82 -2.43
N ILE A 27 0.59 -12.21 -1.49
CA ILE A 27 -0.33 -11.11 -1.77
C ILE A 27 0.07 -9.86 -0.99
N TRP A 28 -0.46 -8.73 -1.45
CA TRP A 28 -0.35 -7.43 -0.82
C TRP A 28 -1.74 -6.97 -0.36
N ILE A 29 -1.81 -6.35 0.81
CA ILE A 29 -3.07 -5.81 1.37
C ILE A 29 -2.88 -4.32 1.60
N GLN A 30 -3.84 -3.51 1.17
CA GLN A 30 -3.80 -2.07 1.41
C GLN A 30 -3.96 -1.76 2.90
N ILE A 31 -3.10 -0.89 3.42
CA ILE A 31 -3.13 -0.45 4.82
C ILE A 31 -3.69 0.97 4.92
N GLU A 32 -4.13 1.35 6.12
CA GLU A 32 -4.69 2.66 6.44
C GLU A 32 -3.59 3.73 6.52
N ARG A 33 -2.89 3.94 5.40
CA ARG A 33 -1.87 4.98 5.25
C ARG A 33 -1.81 5.46 3.81
N TYR A 34 -1.66 6.77 3.66
CA TYR A 34 -1.76 7.46 2.38
C TYR A 34 -0.75 8.60 2.33
N LEU A 35 -0.03 8.73 1.21
CA LEU A 35 0.85 9.88 0.99
C LEU A 35 0.02 11.15 0.89
N PRO A 36 0.52 12.29 1.41
CA PRO A 36 -0.12 13.57 1.18
C PRO A 36 -0.17 13.86 -0.33
N CYS A 37 -1.20 14.59 -0.76
CA CYS A 37 -1.39 14.93 -2.17
C CYS A 37 -0.44 16.05 -2.65
N THR A 38 0.26 16.75 -1.74
CA THR A 38 1.14 17.87 -2.08
C THR A 38 2.41 17.92 -1.22
N ILE A 39 3.52 18.34 -1.84
CA ILE A 39 4.84 18.53 -1.20
C ILE A 39 4.75 19.52 -0.03
N GLY A 40 3.95 20.59 -0.18
CA GLY A 40 3.76 21.62 0.85
C GLY A 40 3.09 21.13 2.14
N THR A 41 2.54 19.91 2.16
CA THR A 41 1.98 19.32 3.38
C THR A 41 3.07 18.95 4.40
N LEU A 42 4.27 18.57 3.93
CA LEU A 42 5.38 18.11 4.77
C LEU A 42 6.71 18.82 4.49
N ASN A 43 6.73 19.82 3.60
CA ASN A 43 7.93 20.56 3.16
C ASN A 43 9.08 19.67 2.62
N GLU A 44 8.77 18.47 2.12
CA GLU A 44 9.73 17.51 1.57
C GLU A 44 9.16 16.80 0.34
N PRO A 45 10.01 16.30 -0.59
CA PRO A 45 9.53 15.54 -1.75
C PRO A 45 8.74 14.29 -1.35
N LEU A 46 7.70 13.96 -2.11
CA LEU A 46 6.83 12.81 -1.83
C LEU A 46 7.60 11.48 -1.74
N GLU A 47 8.67 11.34 -2.52
CA GLU A 47 9.55 10.18 -2.51
C GLU A 47 10.31 10.04 -1.18
N VAL A 48 10.80 11.14 -0.61
CA VAL A 48 11.46 11.16 0.70
C VAL A 48 10.48 10.76 1.80
N THR A 49 9.27 11.32 1.79
CA THR A 49 8.20 10.92 2.72
C THR A 49 7.88 9.43 2.60
N ALA A 50 7.80 8.93 1.37
CA ALA A 50 7.48 7.53 1.10
C ALA A 50 8.55 6.59 1.66
N HIS A 51 9.83 6.88 1.42
CA HIS A 51 10.94 6.12 1.99
C HIS A 51 10.94 6.15 3.52
N ARG A 52 10.73 7.33 4.12
CA ARG A 52 10.65 7.46 5.58
C ARG A 52 9.56 6.56 6.15
N TRP A 53 8.35 6.62 5.62
CA TRP A 53 7.25 5.80 6.14
C TRP A 53 7.41 4.31 5.87
N LEU A 54 7.99 3.92 4.73
CA LEU A 54 8.34 2.51 4.50
C LEU A 54 9.34 2.02 5.55
N ASN A 55 10.37 2.81 5.87
CA ASN A 55 11.33 2.47 6.89
C ASN A 55 10.68 2.34 8.28
N GLU A 56 9.85 3.31 8.67
CA GLU A 56 9.10 3.26 9.94
C GLU A 56 8.15 2.05 10.03
N LEU A 57 7.59 1.60 8.90
CA LEU A 57 6.79 0.37 8.84
C LEU A 57 7.65 -0.89 9.00
N GLU A 58 8.80 -0.97 8.33
CA GLU A 58 9.73 -2.10 8.46
C GLU A 58 10.32 -2.20 9.88
N GLN A 59 10.55 -1.06 10.54
CA GLN A 59 11.02 -1.00 11.92
C GLN A 59 9.92 -1.32 12.96
N GLY A 60 8.65 -1.36 12.55
CA GLY A 60 7.52 -1.63 13.45
C GLY A 60 7.08 -0.44 14.30
N ASN A 61 7.60 0.76 14.05
CA ASN A 61 7.23 1.99 14.77
C ASN A 61 5.81 2.44 14.45
N ILE A 62 5.26 2.02 13.30
CA ILE A 62 3.91 2.33 12.87
C ILE A 62 3.01 1.09 13.02
N LYS A 63 1.92 1.24 13.77
CA LYS A 63 0.89 0.21 13.86
C LYS A 63 0.18 0.04 12.51
N VAL A 64 0.30 -1.15 11.93
CA VAL A 64 -0.36 -1.49 10.66
C VAL A 64 -1.83 -1.79 10.90
N LYS A 65 -2.71 -0.98 10.31
CA LYS A 65 -4.16 -1.23 10.22
C LYS A 65 -4.57 -1.45 8.77
N ARG A 66 -5.57 -2.28 8.54
CA ARG A 66 -6.12 -2.49 7.19
C ARG A 66 -6.85 -1.23 6.74
N ALA A 67 -6.75 -0.89 5.46
CA ALA A 67 -7.48 0.24 4.91
C ALA A 67 -8.99 0.05 5.08
N ILE A 68 -9.72 1.15 5.29
CA ILE A 68 -11.17 1.19 5.30
C ILE A 68 -11.66 1.62 3.92
N GLY A 69 -12.67 0.94 3.40
CA GLY A 69 -13.33 1.25 2.14
C GLY A 69 -14.27 2.45 2.25
N SER A 70 -14.77 2.93 1.12
CA SER A 70 -15.69 4.08 1.06
C SER A 70 -17.02 3.86 1.78
N THR A 71 -17.40 2.61 2.03
CA THR A 71 -18.61 2.22 2.78
C THR A 71 -18.38 2.09 4.29
N GLY A 72 -17.19 2.42 4.79
CA GLY A 72 -16.82 2.25 6.21
C GLY A 72 -16.41 0.82 6.59
N GLY A 73 -16.51 -0.15 5.67
CA GLY A 73 -16.07 -1.53 5.88
C GLY A 73 -14.56 -1.72 5.68
N ILE A 74 -13.97 -2.72 6.34
CA ILE A 74 -12.56 -3.09 6.13
C ILE A 74 -12.34 -3.52 4.68
N LYS A 75 -11.29 -3.00 4.05
CA LYS A 75 -10.93 -3.34 2.68
C LYS A 75 -10.33 -4.75 2.63
N ASN A 76 -11.07 -5.65 2.00
CA ASN A 76 -10.68 -7.06 1.80
C ASN A 76 -10.01 -7.33 0.45
N SER A 77 -9.76 -6.30 -0.35
CA SER A 77 -9.03 -6.42 -1.60
C SER A 77 -7.61 -6.92 -1.38
N SER A 78 -7.22 -7.92 -2.16
CA SER A 78 -5.86 -8.42 -2.23
C SER A 78 -5.22 -7.93 -3.53
N TYR A 79 -3.90 -7.78 -3.54
CA TYR A 79 -3.15 -7.27 -4.67
C TYR A 79 -1.97 -8.19 -4.99
N LYS A 80 -1.64 -8.35 -6.27
CA LYS A 80 -0.43 -9.05 -6.72
C LYS A 80 0.46 -8.08 -7.49
N LEU A 81 1.77 -8.25 -7.35
CA LEU A 81 2.75 -7.51 -8.14
C LEU A 81 2.83 -8.16 -9.53
N THR A 82 2.42 -7.43 -10.57
CA THR A 82 2.42 -7.89 -11.96
C THR A 82 2.99 -6.79 -12.83
N ASN A 83 4.06 -7.09 -13.57
CA ASN A 83 4.76 -6.13 -14.43
C ASN A 83 5.13 -4.83 -13.71
N GLY A 84 5.61 -4.92 -12.46
CA GLY A 84 6.02 -3.76 -11.67
C GLY A 84 4.88 -2.93 -11.07
N GLU A 85 3.63 -3.41 -11.14
CA GLU A 85 2.46 -2.74 -10.57
C GLU A 85 1.64 -3.66 -9.66
N LEU A 86 1.17 -3.14 -8.53
CA LEU A 86 0.19 -3.80 -7.68
C LEU A 86 -1.19 -3.72 -8.33
N ARG A 87 -1.69 -4.87 -8.78
CA ARG A 87 -3.02 -5.03 -9.39
C ARG A 87 -3.95 -5.75 -8.43
N CYS A 88 -5.17 -5.22 -8.29
CA CYS A 88 -6.20 -5.82 -7.45
C CYS A 88 -6.59 -7.18 -8.04
N VAL A 89 -6.44 -8.24 -7.27
CA VAL A 89 -7.02 -9.55 -7.58
C VAL A 89 -8.42 -9.59 -6.97
N LYS A 90 -9.43 -9.84 -7.80
CA LYS A 90 -10.81 -9.99 -7.32
C LYS A 90 -10.89 -11.21 -6.39
N PRO A 91 -11.83 -11.24 -5.43
CA PRO A 91 -12.03 -12.40 -4.55
C PRO A 91 -12.33 -13.71 -5.32
N ILE A 92 -12.76 -13.63 -6.58
CA ILE A 92 -13.08 -14.79 -7.44
C ILE A 92 -11.84 -15.65 -7.77
N ASP A 93 -10.62 -15.11 -7.66
CA ASP A 93 -9.38 -15.88 -7.89
C ASP A 93 -8.81 -16.54 -6.61
N LEU A 94 -9.43 -16.32 -5.46
CA LEU A 94 -9.21 -17.16 -4.28
C LEU A 94 -10.21 -18.30 -4.35
N ASN A 95 -9.92 -19.27 -5.22
CA ASN A 95 -10.58 -20.56 -5.16
C ASN A 95 -10.18 -21.19 -3.83
N ILE A 96 -10.98 -20.95 -2.78
CA ILE A 96 -10.90 -21.64 -1.49
C ILE A 96 -11.48 -23.04 -1.73
N ASN A 97 -10.80 -23.81 -2.56
CA ASN A 97 -10.95 -25.25 -2.65
C ASN A 97 -9.65 -25.82 -2.11
N THR A 98 -9.61 -26.06 -0.81
CA THR A 98 -8.67 -27.00 -0.21
C THR A 98 -9.26 -27.47 1.11
N ASN A 99 -9.93 -28.63 0.99
CA ASN A 99 -10.29 -29.66 1.98
C ASN A 99 -11.07 -29.26 3.24
#